data_AF-A0A4Q3KTU1-F1
#
_entry.id   AF-A0A4Q3KTU1-F1
#
_cell.length_a   1.000
_cell.length_b   1.000
_cell.length_c   1.000
_cell.angle_alpha   90.00
_cell.angle_beta   90.00
_cell.angle_gamma   90.00
#
_symmetry.space_group_name_H-M   'P 1'
#
loop_
_entity.id
_entity.type
_entity.pdbx_description
1 polymer ?
#
loop_
_entity_poly.entity_id
_entity_poly.type
_entity_poly.pdbx_seq_one_letter_code
_entity_poly.pdbx_strand_id
1 'polypeptide(L)'
;MNSSFDKIVPGLQNKLHLLVDLSLATLGILLCAHLNPAHHGLQVLILSLVAWGAWLFAAVVTRLYSPWTPRRLWDNLTLRAFGVLAAMFSIQTLMRLVPLAEQHLDAPTFVVFFFCSSAIGRMLVFKPLARFSKPVHEVLIVGTGHLGFTTYENLTQAQRDYRAC
;
A
#
# COMPACT_ATOMS: atom_id res chain seq x y z
N MET A 1 -9.09 -2.32 -22.87
CA MET A 1 -10.04 -2.47 -21.74
C MET A 1 -9.63 -1.49 -20.64
N ASN A 2 -10.28 -0.32 -20.58
CA ASN A 2 -10.07 0.68 -19.54
C ASN A 2 -10.93 0.30 -18.34
N SER A 3 -10.39 -0.46 -17.40
CA SER A 3 -11.10 -0.69 -16.13
C SER A 3 -10.91 0.55 -15.24
N SER A 4 -11.97 1.05 -14.61
CA SER A 4 -11.86 2.16 -13.63
C SER A 4 -10.83 1.87 -12.52
N PHE A 5 -10.52 0.60 -12.30
CA PHE A 5 -9.50 0.10 -11.39
C PHE A 5 -8.07 0.48 -11.81
N ASP A 6 -7.78 0.58 -13.10
CA ASP A 6 -6.46 1.01 -13.60
C ASP A 6 -6.17 2.48 -13.31
N LYS A 7 -7.21 3.29 -13.09
CA LYS A 7 -7.03 4.69 -12.65
C LYS A 7 -6.53 4.78 -11.21
N ILE A 8 -6.86 3.80 -10.37
CA ILE A 8 -6.54 3.81 -8.93
C ILE A 8 -5.21 3.08 -8.69
N VAL A 9 -5.02 1.94 -9.34
CA VAL A 9 -3.85 1.07 -9.16
C VAL A 9 -3.37 0.58 -10.53
N PRO A 10 -2.59 1.42 -11.26
CA PRO A 10 -2.09 1.04 -12.57
C PRO A 10 -1.02 -0.06 -12.43
N GLY A 11 -1.15 -1.09 -13.26
CA GLY A 11 -0.18 -2.20 -13.35
C GLY A 11 -0.48 -3.39 -12.43
N LEU A 12 -0.22 -4.59 -12.96
CA LEU A 12 -0.46 -5.86 -12.24
C LEU A 12 0.31 -5.94 -10.92
N GLN A 13 1.53 -5.40 -10.88
CA GLN A 13 2.37 -5.40 -9.69
C GLN A 13 1.75 -4.65 -8.51
N ASN A 14 1.18 -3.47 -8.77
CA ASN A 14 0.54 -2.67 -7.72
C ASN A 14 -0.78 -3.32 -7.26
N LYS A 15 -1.51 -4.00 -8.16
CA LYS A 15 -2.71 -4.77 -7.80
C LYS A 15 -2.37 -5.96 -6.88
N LEU A 16 -1.29 -6.68 -7.18
CA LEU A 16 -0.79 -7.75 -6.31
C LEU A 16 -0.33 -7.20 -4.95
N HIS A 17 0.35 -6.06 -4.93
CA HIS A 17 0.74 -5.42 -3.67
C HIS A 17 -0.48 -5.06 -2.82
N LEU A 18 -1.52 -4.50 -3.44
CA LEU A 18 -2.76 -4.19 -2.74
C LEU A 18 -3.40 -5.45 -2.16
N LEU A 19 -3.50 -6.54 -2.95
CA LEU A 19 -4.04 -7.82 -2.47
C LEU A 19 -3.25 -8.37 -1.28
N VAL A 20 -1.91 -8.27 -1.32
CA VAL A 20 -1.06 -8.68 -0.19
C VAL A 20 -1.38 -7.83 1.04
N ASP A 21 -1.47 -6.50 0.92
CA ASP A 21 -1.78 -5.64 2.07
C ASP A 21 -3.19 -5.92 2.64
N LEU A 22 -4.19 -6.19 1.80
CA LEU A 22 -5.53 -6.58 2.25
C LEU A 22 -5.51 -7.93 2.97
N SER A 23 -4.75 -8.90 2.46
CA SER A 23 -4.59 -10.22 3.10
C SER A 23 -3.87 -10.12 4.45
N LEU A 24 -2.84 -9.27 4.55
CA LEU A 24 -2.12 -9.00 5.80
C LEU A 24 -3.02 -8.31 6.82
N ALA A 25 -3.88 -7.38 6.40
CA ALA A 25 -4.85 -6.76 7.28
C ALA A 25 -5.82 -7.81 7.87
N THR A 26 -6.33 -8.73 7.05
CA THR A 26 -7.19 -9.82 7.53
C THR A 26 -6.47 -10.78 8.47
N LEU A 27 -5.23 -11.13 8.15
CA LEU A 27 -4.41 -12.00 8.99
C LEU A 27 -4.09 -11.33 10.33
N GLY A 28 -3.81 -10.02 10.32
CA GLY A 28 -3.60 -9.25 11.54
C GLY A 28 -4.83 -9.24 12.44
N ILE A 29 -6.03 -9.11 11.87
CA ILE A 29 -7.29 -9.22 12.63
C ILE A 29 -7.42 -10.64 13.21
N LEU A 30 -7.19 -11.69 12.42
CA LEU A 30 -7.28 -13.07 12.91
C LEU A 30 -6.29 -13.37 14.05
N LEU A 31 -5.10 -12.78 14.00
CA LEU A 31 -4.06 -12.99 15.02
C LEU A 31 -4.27 -12.16 16.29
N CYS A 32 -4.82 -10.95 16.17
CA CYS A 32 -4.87 -9.98 17.28
C CYS A 32 -6.27 -9.82 17.89
N ALA A 33 -7.31 -10.35 17.25
CA ALA A 33 -8.69 -10.21 17.71
C ALA A 33 -9.10 -11.37 18.61
N HIS A 34 -9.45 -11.05 19.84
CA HIS A 34 -10.16 -11.94 20.75
C HIS A 34 -11.66 -11.76 20.52
N LEU A 35 -12.20 -12.67 19.71
CA LEU A 35 -13.57 -12.63 19.22
C LEU A 35 -14.41 -13.74 19.84
N ASN A 36 -15.71 -13.50 19.96
CA ASN A 36 -16.63 -14.50 20.46
C ASN A 36 -16.72 -15.68 19.47
N PRO A 37 -16.46 -16.93 19.91
CA PRO A 37 -16.45 -18.09 19.01
C PRO A 37 -17.79 -18.33 18.31
N ALA A 38 -18.92 -17.92 18.91
CA ALA A 38 -20.25 -18.08 18.31
C ALA A 38 -20.47 -17.23 17.05
N HIS A 39 -19.75 -16.11 16.91
CA HIS A 39 -19.94 -15.15 15.80
C HIS A 39 -18.63 -14.86 15.05
N HIS A 40 -17.60 -15.67 15.26
CA HIS A 40 -16.22 -15.39 14.82
C HIS A 40 -16.13 -15.01 13.34
N GLY A 41 -16.74 -15.79 12.45
CA GLY A 41 -16.68 -15.55 10.99
C GLY A 41 -17.28 -14.21 10.57
N LEU A 42 -18.45 -13.85 11.10
CA LEU A 42 -19.12 -12.58 10.78
C LEU A 42 -18.34 -11.38 11.35
N GLN A 43 -17.82 -11.51 12.56
CA GLN A 43 -17.03 -10.46 13.20
C GLN A 43 -15.72 -10.19 12.45
N VAL A 44 -14.99 -11.25 12.07
CA VAL A 44 -13.78 -11.13 11.24
C VAL A 44 -14.11 -10.48 9.91
N LEU A 45 -15.20 -10.89 9.25
CA LEU A 45 -15.59 -10.32 7.96
C LEU A 45 -15.87 -8.82 8.05
N ILE A 46 -16.67 -8.39 9.04
CA ILE A 46 -17.01 -6.96 9.25
C ILE A 46 -15.75 -6.15 9.54
N LEU A 47 -14.91 -6.61 10.48
CA LEU A 47 -13.67 -5.93 10.83
C LEU A 47 -12.71 -5.84 9.64
N SER A 48 -12.63 -6.90 8.84
CA SER A 48 -11.82 -6.94 7.62
C SER A 48 -12.32 -5.94 6.58
N LEU A 49 -13.63 -5.87 6.34
CA LEU A 49 -14.22 -4.91 5.41
C LEU A 49 -13.96 -3.46 5.84
N VAL A 50 -14.05 -3.16 7.13
CA VAL A 50 -13.73 -1.82 7.66
C VAL A 50 -12.25 -1.51 7.53
N ALA A 51 -11.37 -2.45 7.87
CA ALA A 51 -9.93 -2.29 7.70
C ALA A 51 -9.56 -2.07 6.22
N TRP A 52 -10.14 -2.85 5.31
CA TRP A 52 -9.95 -2.74 3.87
C TRP A 52 -10.44 -1.40 3.35
N GLY A 53 -11.63 -0.96 3.75
CA GLY A 53 -12.20 0.33 3.35
C GLY A 53 -11.32 1.50 3.80
N ALA A 54 -10.89 1.49 5.06
CA ALA A 54 -10.01 2.53 5.61
C ALA A 54 -8.63 2.54 4.93
N TRP A 55 -8.04 1.36 4.70
CA TRP A 55 -6.76 1.23 4.00
C TRP A 55 -6.84 1.71 2.55
N LEU A 56 -7.88 1.29 1.82
CA LEU A 56 -8.12 1.72 0.44
C LEU A 56 -8.31 3.22 0.35
N PHE A 57 -9.13 3.79 1.24
CA PHE A 57 -9.34 5.22 1.30
C PHE A 57 -8.03 5.97 1.56
N ALA A 58 -7.26 5.54 2.57
CA ALA A 58 -5.96 6.12 2.86
C ALA A 58 -4.98 5.98 1.68
N ALA A 59 -4.95 4.81 1.02
CA ALA A 59 -4.10 4.57 -0.13
C ALA A 59 -4.46 5.44 -1.35
N VAL A 60 -5.76 5.70 -1.58
CA VAL A 60 -6.26 6.57 -2.64
C VAL A 60 -5.89 8.01 -2.34
N VAL A 61 -6.21 8.51 -1.14
CA VAL A 61 -5.94 9.89 -0.71
C VAL A 61 -4.45 10.19 -0.74
N THR A 62 -3.65 9.28 -0.18
CA THR A 62 -2.18 9.41 -0.16
C THR A 62 -1.53 9.02 -1.48
N ARG A 63 -2.30 8.57 -2.48
CA ARG A 63 -1.79 8.06 -3.77
C ARG A 63 -0.65 7.04 -3.58
N LEU A 64 -0.79 6.14 -2.61
CA LEU A 64 0.27 5.22 -2.16
C LEU A 64 0.84 4.31 -3.26
N TYR A 65 -0.01 3.97 -4.24
CA TYR A 65 0.32 3.10 -5.37
C TYR A 65 0.50 3.85 -6.69
N SER A 66 0.55 5.19 -6.66
CA SER A 66 0.75 5.98 -7.87
C SER A 66 2.18 5.77 -8.41
N PRO A 67 2.35 5.33 -9.67
CA PRO A 67 3.66 5.18 -10.29
C PRO A 67 4.28 6.53 -10.66
N TRP A 68 3.48 7.59 -10.70
CA TRP A 68 3.88 8.92 -11.16
C TRP A 68 4.48 9.80 -10.07
N THR A 69 4.69 9.27 -8.86
CA THR A 69 5.20 10.05 -7.73
C THR A 69 6.47 9.41 -7.19
N PRO A 70 7.68 9.86 -7.59
CA PRO A 70 8.91 9.37 -7.01
C PRO A 70 8.94 9.74 -5.53
N ARG A 71 9.07 8.75 -4.65
CA ARG A 71 9.03 8.92 -3.19
C ARG A 71 10.28 8.37 -2.56
N ARG A 72 10.82 9.10 -1.59
CA ARG A 72 11.90 8.59 -0.73
C ARG A 72 11.38 7.43 0.11
N LEU A 73 12.30 6.61 0.64
CA LEU A 73 11.95 5.46 1.46
C LEU A 73 11.12 5.88 2.69
N TRP A 74 11.56 6.95 3.36
CA TRP A 74 10.90 7.51 4.54
C TRP A 74 9.49 8.00 4.23
N ASP A 75 9.28 8.69 3.12
CA ASP A 75 7.93 9.14 2.71
C ASP A 75 6.97 7.97 2.46
N ASN A 76 7.47 6.86 1.91
CA ASN A 76 6.62 5.67 1.74
C ASN A 76 6.28 5.01 3.07
N LEU A 77 7.23 4.96 4.01
CA LEU A 77 7.00 4.39 5.34
C LEU A 77 6.02 5.23 6.15
N THR A 78 6.14 6.56 6.13
CA THR A 78 5.23 7.45 6.85
C THR A 78 3.81 7.35 6.31
N LEU A 79 3.62 7.35 4.99
CA LEU A 79 2.29 7.21 4.38
C LEU A 79 1.65 5.85 4.68
N ARG A 80 2.45 4.79 4.83
CA ARG A 80 1.97 3.49 5.30
C ARG A 80 1.58 3.51 6.77
N ALA A 81 2.39 4.13 7.62
CA ALA A 81 2.03 4.31 9.02
C ALA A 81 0.68 5.02 9.14
N PHE A 82 0.43 6.07 8.35
CA PHE A 82 -0.89 6.73 8.28
C PHE A 82 -2.00 5.79 7.84
N GLY A 83 -1.78 4.94 6.83
CA GLY A 83 -2.76 3.94 6.40
C GLY A 83 -3.07 2.90 7.48
N VAL A 84 -2.05 2.40 8.18
CA VAL A 84 -2.22 1.43 9.28
C VAL A 84 -2.97 2.06 10.46
N LEU A 85 -2.59 3.29 10.83
CA LEU A 85 -3.26 4.03 11.91
C LEU A 85 -4.72 4.35 11.54
N ALA A 86 -5.00 4.71 10.29
CA ALA A 86 -6.37 4.91 9.81
C ALA A 86 -7.19 3.63 9.93
N ALA A 87 -6.67 2.49 9.48
CA ALA A 87 -7.35 1.19 9.60
C ALA A 87 -7.61 0.83 11.07
N MET A 88 -6.59 0.95 11.94
CA MET A 88 -6.72 0.69 13.37
C MET A 88 -7.77 1.60 14.03
N PHE A 89 -7.74 2.90 13.71
CA PHE A 89 -8.68 3.88 14.25
C PHE A 89 -10.11 3.58 13.80
N SER A 90 -10.33 3.23 12.53
CA SER A 90 -11.65 2.84 12.02
C SER A 90 -12.19 1.58 12.70
N ILE A 91 -11.33 0.57 12.93
CA ILE A 91 -11.73 -0.63 13.66
C ILE A 91 -12.11 -0.29 15.12
N GLN A 92 -11.27 0.45 15.85
CA GLN A 92 -11.57 0.85 17.23
C GLN A 92 -12.84 1.67 17.34
N THR A 93 -13.07 2.56 16.38
CA THR A 93 -14.30 3.37 16.32
C THR A 93 -15.51 2.47 16.11
N LEU A 94 -15.44 1.49 15.21
CA LEU A 94 -16.51 0.53 14.99
C LEU A 94 -16.81 -0.30 16.25
N MET A 95 -15.78 -0.84 16.90
CA MET A 95 -15.94 -1.65 18.11
C MET A 95 -16.57 -0.87 19.27
N ARG A 96 -16.36 0.46 19.33
CA ARG A 96 -16.99 1.33 20.33
C ARG A 96 -18.44 1.71 19.98
N LEU A 97 -18.74 1.87 18.69
CA LEU A 97 -20.07 2.29 18.23
C LEU A 97 -21.06 1.12 18.11
N VAL A 98 -20.57 -0.06 17.77
CA VAL A 98 -21.39 -1.25 17.60
C VAL A 98 -21.05 -2.21 18.74
N PRO A 99 -21.94 -2.38 19.73
CA PRO A 99 -21.76 -3.34 20.81
C PRO A 99 -22.00 -4.76 20.28
N LEU A 100 -21.10 -5.24 19.41
CA LEU A 100 -20.97 -6.66 19.14
C LEU A 100 -20.30 -7.27 20.38
N ALA A 101 -20.92 -8.30 20.95
CA ALA A 101 -20.52 -8.98 22.19
C ALA A 101 -18.99 -9.07 22.42
N GLU A 102 -18.54 -8.71 23.63
CA GLU A 102 -17.15 -8.78 24.15
C GLU A 102 -16.07 -9.02 23.09
N GLN A 103 -15.87 -8.04 22.21
CA GLN A 103 -14.77 -8.06 21.25
C GLN A 103 -13.61 -7.25 21.82
N HIS A 104 -12.42 -7.83 21.81
CA HIS A 104 -11.19 -7.10 22.10
C HIS A 104 -10.20 -7.29 20.96
N LEU A 105 -9.57 -6.19 20.54
CA LEU A 105 -8.51 -6.20 19.55
C LEU A 105 -7.27 -5.58 20.18
N ASP A 106 -6.19 -6.36 20.21
CA ASP A 106 -4.90 -5.88 20.69
C ASP A 106 -4.28 -4.90 19.67
N ALA A 107 -4.57 -3.62 19.88
CA ALA A 107 -4.18 -2.51 19.01
C ALA A 107 -2.67 -2.41 18.72
N PRO A 108 -1.78 -2.41 19.73
CA PRO A 108 -0.35 -2.29 19.48
C PRO A 108 0.16 -3.48 18.64
N THR A 109 -0.27 -4.70 18.93
CA THR A 109 0.15 -5.89 18.18
C THR A 109 -0.35 -5.83 16.74
N PHE A 110 -1.60 -5.42 16.49
CA PHE A 110 -2.12 -5.24 15.14
C PHE A 110 -1.32 -4.18 14.36
N VAL A 111 -1.05 -3.02 14.96
CA VAL A 111 -0.31 -1.93 14.31
C VAL A 111 1.11 -2.36 13.97
N VAL A 112 1.82 -2.96 14.92
CA VAL A 112 3.21 -3.43 14.70
C VAL A 112 3.24 -4.53 13.64
N PHE A 113 2.35 -5.51 13.74
CA PHE A 113 2.26 -6.61 12.77
C PHE A 113 1.97 -6.08 11.37
N PHE A 114 0.91 -5.28 11.19
CA PHE A 114 0.48 -4.83 9.87
C PHE A 114 1.48 -3.85 9.26
N PHE A 115 2.07 -2.95 10.06
CA PHE A 115 3.12 -2.05 9.59
C PHE A 115 4.37 -2.81 9.15
N CYS A 116 4.91 -3.69 10.00
CA CYS A 116 6.13 -4.42 9.70
C CYS A 116 5.94 -5.35 8.49
N SER A 117 4.87 -6.14 8.47
CA SER A 117 4.60 -7.08 7.37
C SER A 117 4.39 -6.36 6.04
N SER A 118 3.60 -5.29 6.00
CA SER A 118 3.40 -4.52 4.77
C SER A 118 4.70 -3.87 4.31
N ALA A 119 5.46 -3.23 5.20
CA ALA A 119 6.75 -2.59 4.90
C ALA A 119 7.77 -3.60 4.33
N ILE A 120 7.93 -4.75 4.99
CA ILE A 120 8.81 -5.83 4.56
C ILE A 120 8.38 -6.34 3.17
N GLY A 121 7.08 -6.57 2.96
CA GLY A 121 6.54 -6.99 1.67
C GLY A 121 6.98 -6.06 0.53
N ARG A 122 6.88 -4.74 0.72
CA ARG A 122 7.31 -3.77 -0.30
C ARG A 122 8.82 -3.79 -0.53
N MET A 123 9.60 -3.82 0.55
CA MET A 123 11.05 -3.71 0.46
C MET A 123 11.70 -4.97 -0.12
N LEU A 124 11.26 -6.15 0.30
CA LEU A 124 11.89 -7.42 -0.06
C LEU A 124 11.31 -8.03 -1.35
N VAL A 125 10.01 -7.90 -1.60
CA VAL A 125 9.36 -8.59 -2.72
C VAL A 125 9.23 -7.66 -3.92
N PHE A 126 8.62 -6.48 -3.73
CA PHE A 126 8.20 -5.68 -4.88
C PHE A 126 9.28 -4.74 -5.43
N LYS A 127 10.15 -4.17 -4.60
CA LYS A 127 11.25 -3.33 -5.07
C LYS A 127 12.23 -4.06 -6.01
N PRO A 128 12.65 -5.32 -5.76
CA PRO A 128 13.45 -6.05 -6.72
C PRO A 128 12.66 -6.50 -7.96
N LEU A 129 11.37 -6.88 -7.82
CA LEU A 129 10.55 -7.22 -8.99
C LEU A 129 10.36 -6.03 -9.96
N ALA A 130 10.28 -4.80 -9.45
CA ALA A 130 10.23 -3.60 -10.28
C ALA A 130 11.54 -3.34 -11.07
N ARG A 131 12.66 -3.96 -10.68
CA ARG A 131 13.90 -3.89 -11.47
C ARG A 131 13.89 -4.84 -12.68
N PHE A 132 13.03 -5.86 -12.65
CA PHE A 132 12.87 -6.83 -13.75
C PHE A 132 11.79 -6.43 -14.77
N SER A 133 10.97 -5.40 -14.47
CA SER A 133 10.09 -4.83 -15.50
C SER A 133 10.95 -4.16 -16.58
N LYS A 134 10.76 -4.56 -17.84
CA LYS A 134 11.58 -4.14 -18.99
C LYS A 134 11.87 -2.63 -18.94
N PRO A 135 13.13 -2.22 -19.13
CA PRO A 135 13.47 -0.80 -19.21
C PRO A 135 12.62 -0.14 -20.30
N VAL A 136 12.04 1.01 -19.98
CA VAL A 136 11.31 1.84 -20.94
C VAL A 136 12.34 2.35 -21.94
N HIS A 137 12.41 1.72 -23.11
CA HIS A 137 13.43 2.02 -24.12
C HIS A 137 13.21 3.35 -24.84
N GLU A 138 12.01 3.91 -24.75
CA GLU A 138 11.65 5.15 -25.44
C GLU A 138 10.96 6.10 -24.46
N VAL A 139 11.62 7.22 -24.17
CA VAL A 139 11.08 8.30 -23.34
C VAL A 139 10.91 9.54 -24.22
N LEU A 140 9.65 9.92 -24.49
CA LEU A 140 9.34 11.17 -25.17
C LEU A 140 9.23 12.29 -24.14
N ILE A 141 10.12 13.27 -24.21
CA ILE A 141 10.05 14.50 -23.41
C ILE A 141 9.22 15.51 -24.19
N VAL A 142 8.06 15.89 -23.67
CA VAL A 142 7.20 16.91 -24.27
C VAL A 142 7.43 18.24 -23.56
N GLY A 143 8.00 19.21 -24.28
CA GLY A 143 8.29 20.56 -23.80
C GLY A 143 9.80 20.82 -23.64
N THR A 144 10.23 22.01 -24.08
CA THR A 144 11.65 22.44 -24.13
C THR A 144 12.03 23.40 -23.00
N GLY A 145 11.20 23.51 -21.96
CA GLY A 145 11.50 24.33 -20.79
C GLY A 145 12.62 23.75 -19.92
N HIS A 146 13.05 24.51 -18.91
CA HIS A 146 14.14 24.12 -17.99
C HIS A 146 13.93 22.74 -17.33
N LEU A 147 12.68 22.36 -17.04
CA LEU A 147 12.33 21.05 -16.51
C LEU A 147 12.53 19.92 -17.54
N GLY A 148 12.20 20.17 -18.81
CA GLY A 148 12.44 19.22 -19.90
C GLY A 148 13.93 18.99 -20.12
N PHE A 149 14.71 20.07 -20.10
CA PHE A 149 16.17 20.01 -20.26
C PHE A 149 16.86 19.26 -19.11
N THR A 150 16.53 19.59 -17.85
CA THR A 150 17.09 18.88 -16.68
C THR A 150 16.67 17.41 -16.64
N THR A 151 15.46 17.08 -17.10
CA THR A 151 15.02 15.68 -17.23
C THR A 151 15.83 14.94 -18.29
N TYR A 152 16.12 15.58 -19.43
CA TYR A 152 16.97 15.02 -20.48
C TYR A 152 18.40 14.72 -19.99
N GLU A 153 19.03 15.66 -19.30
CA GLU A 153 20.39 15.47 -18.76
C GLU A 153 20.44 14.31 -17.77
N ASN A 154 19.49 14.23 -16.83
CA ASN A 154 19.44 13.14 -15.85
C ASN A 154 19.24 11.76 -16.51
N LEU A 155 18.40 11.68 -17.54
CA LEU A 155 18.16 10.44 -18.29
C LEU A 155 19.39 10.01 -19.10
N THR A 156 20.08 10.96 -19.73
CA THR A 156 21.29 10.66 -20.50
C THR A 156 22.46 10.26 -19.61
N GLN A 157 22.59 10.84 -18.41
CA GLN A 157 23.59 10.42 -17.41
C GLN A 157 23.32 8.99 -16.93
N ALA A 158 22.08 8.68 -16.52
CA ALA A 158 21.70 7.34 -16.08
C ALA A 158 21.89 6.26 -17.16
N GLN A 159 21.69 6.61 -18.44
CA GLN A 159 21.92 5.71 -19.57
C GLN A 159 23.41 5.42 -19.80
N ARG A 160 24.31 6.38 -19.52
CA ARG A 160 25.76 6.15 -19.61
C ARG A 160 26.24 5.19 -18.52
N ASP A 161 25.79 5.38 -17.29
CA ASP A 161 26.15 4.51 -16.17
C ASP A 161 25.67 3.07 -16.39
N TYR A 162 24.51 2.90 -17.02
CA TYR A 162 23.98 1.56 -17.35
C TYR A 162 24.77 0.85 -18.48
N ARG A 163 25.44 1.59 -19.37
CA ARG A 163 26.27 1.02 -20.44
C ARG A 163 27.71 0.73 -20.01
N ALA A 164 28.13 1.26 -18.85
CA ALA A 164 29.47 1.06 -18.31
C ALA A 164 29.59 -0.20 -17.42
N CYS A 165 28.47 -0.82 -17.07
CA CYS A 165 28.37 -2.13 -16.41
C CYS A 165 28.04 -3.23 -17.43
#